data_AF-A0A395GV17-F1
#
_entry.id   AF-A0A395GV17-F1
#
_cell.length_a   1.000
_cell.length_b   1.000
_cell.length_c   1.000
_cell.angle_alpha   90.00
_cell.angle_beta   90.00
_cell.angle_gamma   90.00
#
_symmetry.space_group_name_H-M   'P 1'
#
loop_
_entity.id
_entity.type
_entity.pdbx_description
1 polymer ?
#
loop_
_entity_poly.entity_id
_entity_poly.type
_entity_poly.pdbx_seq_one_letter_code
_entity_poly.pdbx_strand_id
1 'polypeptide(L)'
;MQCIEFEIEITYTTRRPSDFYESDSKLIKLNEVALTEHAFRAKTSKIRLEHGRFFTQWETQRTGIPGWAHPYAWRLVFDSSPYLPREEWTMAWGEAVLDEQRFWERTELCAQGSQLPREGGLWNDIKRWLGYP
;
A
#
# COMPACT_ATOMS: atom_id res chain seq x y z
N MET A 1 3.19 15.98 -15.58
CA MET A 1 3.27 14.94 -14.53
C MET A 1 4.65 14.31 -14.65
N GLN A 2 5.48 14.41 -13.62
CA GLN A 2 6.82 13.80 -13.64
C GLN A 2 6.69 12.35 -13.19
N CYS A 3 7.33 11.46 -13.94
CA CYS A 3 7.18 10.03 -13.79
C CYS A 3 8.55 9.40 -14.07
N ILE A 4 9.03 8.57 -13.14
CA ILE A 4 10.28 7.82 -13.28
C ILE A 4 9.95 6.34 -13.20
N GLU A 5 10.54 5.55 -14.08
CA GLU A 5 10.36 4.10 -14.12
C GLU A 5 11.67 3.40 -13.75
N PHE A 6 11.57 2.35 -12.97
CA PHE A 6 12.69 1.50 -12.59
C PHE A 6 12.22 0.10 -12.27
N GLU A 7 13.14 -0.84 -12.30
CA GLU A 7 12.90 -2.24 -12.00
C GLU A 7 13.51 -2.58 -10.65
N ILE A 8 12.79 -3.34 -9.84
CA ILE A 8 13.32 -3.89 -8.58
C ILE A 8 13.10 -5.39 -8.52
N GLU A 9 13.96 -6.04 -7.75
CA GLU A 9 13.79 -7.42 -7.33
C GLU A 9 13.30 -7.44 -5.88
N ILE A 10 12.19 -8.14 -5.63
CA ILE A 10 11.58 -8.31 -4.31
C ILE A 10 11.73 -9.78 -3.92
N THR A 11 12.26 -10.02 -2.73
CA THR A 11 12.32 -11.35 -2.13
C THR A 11 11.70 -11.31 -0.75
N TYR A 12 10.74 -12.19 -0.49
CA TYR A 12 10.18 -12.36 0.83
C TYR A 12 11.11 -13.20 1.70
N THR A 13 11.25 -12.84 2.97
CA THR A 13 12.04 -13.58 3.95
C THR A 13 11.14 -14.38 4.88
N THR A 14 11.62 -15.53 5.37
CA THR A 14 10.87 -16.39 6.31
C THR A 14 10.71 -15.75 7.69
N ARG A 15 11.67 -14.92 8.09
CA ARG A 15 11.68 -14.19 9.37
C ARG A 15 11.55 -12.70 9.11
N ARG A 16 10.89 -11.99 10.04
CA ARG A 16 10.94 -10.52 10.06
C ARG A 16 12.38 -10.08 10.33
N PRO A 17 12.81 -8.91 9.82
CA PRO A 17 14.05 -8.29 10.26
C PRO A 17 14.01 -8.04 11.77
N SER A 18 15.17 -8.19 12.43
CA SER A 18 15.35 -8.01 13.88
C SER A 18 14.80 -6.69 14.40
N ASP A 19 14.85 -5.66 13.56
CA ASP A 19 14.53 -4.28 13.91
C ASP A 19 13.02 -4.05 14.14
N PHE A 20 12.18 -5.03 13.77
CA PHE A 20 10.72 -5.01 13.96
C PHE A 20 10.23 -5.94 15.09
N TYR A 21 11.14 -6.52 15.88
CA TYR A 21 10.77 -7.31 17.05
C TYR A 21 10.49 -6.40 18.25
N GLU A 22 9.24 -5.96 18.41
CA GLU A 22 8.77 -5.53 19.73
C GLU A 22 8.74 -6.73 20.70
N SER A 23 8.90 -6.45 21.99
CA SER A 23 9.21 -7.41 23.07
C SER A 23 8.20 -8.55 23.28
N ASP A 24 7.03 -8.52 22.65
CA ASP A 24 5.97 -9.55 22.75
C ASP A 24 5.88 -10.49 21.52
N SER A 25 6.97 -10.62 20.77
CA SER A 25 7.08 -11.38 19.51
C SER A 25 6.81 -12.91 19.55
N LYS A 26 6.45 -13.50 20.70
CA LYS A 26 6.24 -14.96 20.82
C LYS A 26 4.97 -15.49 20.14
N LEU A 27 4.04 -14.63 19.73
CA LEU A 27 2.77 -15.02 19.12
C LEU A 27 2.68 -14.77 17.60
N ILE A 28 3.75 -14.25 16.99
CA ILE A 28 3.71 -13.84 15.59
C ILE A 28 4.06 -15.06 14.72
N LYS A 29 3.05 -15.64 14.07
CA LYS A 29 3.21 -16.75 13.12
C LYS A 29 4.28 -16.36 12.09
N LEU A 30 5.32 -17.19 11.99
CA LEU A 30 6.40 -17.02 11.01
C LEU A 30 5.84 -17.07 9.59
N ASN A 31 6.47 -16.36 8.65
CA ASN A 31 6.02 -16.34 7.25
C ASN A 31 5.97 -17.76 6.65
N GLU A 32 6.80 -18.68 7.14
CA GLU A 32 6.80 -20.11 6.76
C GLU A 32 5.50 -20.86 7.09
N VAL A 33 4.74 -20.40 8.10
CA VAL A 33 3.42 -20.99 8.44
C VAL A 33 2.33 -20.44 7.51
N ALA A 34 2.55 -19.22 7.03
CA ALA A 34 1.60 -18.38 6.34
C ALA A 34 1.70 -18.44 4.82
N LEU A 35 2.85 -18.85 4.29
CA LEU A 35 3.20 -18.76 2.88
C LEU A 35 3.76 -20.08 2.39
N THR A 36 3.52 -20.38 1.12
CA THR A 36 4.11 -21.53 0.44
C THR A 36 5.60 -21.31 0.17
N GLU A 37 6.36 -22.37 -0.12
CA GLU A 37 7.77 -22.26 -0.49
C GLU A 37 8.00 -21.37 -1.74
N HIS A 38 7.02 -21.32 -2.65
CA HIS A 38 7.10 -20.50 -3.86
C HIS A 38 7.13 -19.00 -3.55
N ALA A 39 6.55 -18.59 -2.41
CA ALA A 39 6.53 -17.19 -1.98
C ALA A 39 7.91 -16.57 -1.79
N PHE A 40 8.89 -17.40 -1.40
CA PHE A 40 10.24 -16.97 -1.06
C PHE A 40 11.17 -16.86 -2.29
N ARG A 41 10.66 -17.14 -3.50
CA ARG A 41 11.40 -16.90 -4.73
C ARG A 41 11.45 -15.40 -5.03
N ALA A 42 12.58 -14.94 -5.54
CA ALA A 42 12.75 -13.58 -6.03
C ALA A 42 11.76 -13.30 -7.17
N LYS A 43 11.16 -12.11 -7.14
CA LYS A 43 10.22 -11.63 -8.16
C LYS A 43 10.66 -10.24 -8.63
N THR A 44 10.69 -10.06 -9.94
CA THR A 44 11.01 -8.78 -10.55
C THR A 44 9.73 -8.02 -10.84
N SER A 45 9.69 -6.75 -10.46
CA SER A 45 8.54 -5.87 -10.73
C SER A 45 9.02 -4.55 -11.31
N LYS A 46 8.31 -4.09 -12.35
CA LYS A 46 8.51 -2.73 -12.87
C LYS A 46 7.66 -1.77 -12.05
N ILE A 47 8.29 -0.69 -11.63
CA ILE A 47 7.69 0.31 -10.77
C ILE A 47 7.79 1.67 -11.42
N ARG A 48 6.72 2.42 -11.29
CA ARG A 48 6.58 3.79 -11.73
C ARG A 48 6.35 4.69 -10.52
N LEU A 49 7.28 5.60 -10.27
CA LEU A 49 7.13 6.64 -9.26
C LEU A 49 6.47 7.86 -9.90
N GLU A 50 5.28 8.21 -9.40
CA GLU A 50 4.51 9.34 -9.89
C GLU A 50 4.43 10.45 -8.85
N HIS A 51 4.59 11.70 -9.30
CA HIS A 51 4.31 12.90 -8.51
C HIS A 51 2.98 13.55 -8.93
N GLY A 52 2.10 13.81 -7.97
CA GLY A 52 0.75 14.30 -8.23
C GLY A 52 -0.10 14.48 -6.98
N ARG A 53 -1.41 14.23 -7.10
CA ARG A 53 -2.35 14.20 -5.98
C ARG A 53 -3.12 12.88 -6.07
N PHE A 54 -2.80 11.97 -5.17
CA PHE A 54 -3.31 10.59 -5.21
C PHE A 54 -4.06 10.25 -3.94
N PHE A 55 -5.08 9.40 -4.04
CA PHE A 55 -5.67 8.72 -2.89
C PHE A 55 -5.25 7.26 -2.93
N THR A 56 -5.26 6.59 -1.79
CA THR A 56 -4.88 5.17 -1.75
C THR A 56 -5.87 4.33 -2.56
N GLN A 57 -5.39 3.23 -3.14
CA GLN A 57 -6.24 2.31 -3.90
C GLN A 57 -7.43 1.81 -3.09
N TRP A 58 -7.26 1.64 -1.77
CA TRP A 58 -8.32 1.28 -0.85
C TRP A 58 -9.45 2.34 -0.80
N GLU A 59 -9.06 3.62 -0.70
CA GLU A 59 -10.01 4.74 -0.67
C GLU A 59 -10.74 4.93 -2.00
N THR A 60 -10.10 4.62 -3.12
CA THR A 60 -10.69 4.80 -4.45
C THR A 60 -11.60 3.65 -4.89
N GLN A 61 -11.34 2.41 -4.44
CA GLN A 61 -12.04 1.22 -4.95
C GLN A 61 -13.37 0.88 -4.28
N ARG A 62 -13.59 1.19 -2.99
CA ARG A 62 -14.79 0.70 -2.27
C ARG A 62 -16.04 1.55 -2.47
N THR A 63 -15.94 2.88 -2.36
CA THR A 63 -17.13 3.76 -2.26
C THR A 63 -16.89 5.18 -2.80
N GLY A 64 -15.77 5.41 -3.49
CA GLY A 64 -15.27 6.76 -3.78
C GLY A 64 -14.53 7.37 -2.58
N ILE A 65 -13.84 8.49 -2.82
CA ILE A 65 -12.94 9.14 -1.87
C ILE A 65 -13.73 9.63 -0.63
N PRO A 66 -13.45 9.08 0.57
CA PRO A 66 -14.11 9.55 1.78
C PRO A 66 -13.79 11.02 2.08
N GLY A 67 -14.72 11.78 2.65
CA GLY A 67 -14.48 13.19 3.03
C GLY A 67 -13.39 13.38 4.09
N TRP A 68 -12.99 12.31 4.79
CA TRP A 68 -11.87 12.29 5.72
C TRP A 68 -10.52 11.94 5.08
N ALA A 69 -10.50 11.47 3.83
CA ALA A 69 -9.27 11.07 3.17
C ALA A 69 -8.40 12.27 2.83
N HIS A 70 -7.08 12.10 2.91
CA HIS A 70 -6.11 13.09 2.49
C HIS A 70 -5.39 12.60 1.24
N PRO A 71 -5.14 13.47 0.25
CA PRO A 71 -4.33 13.09 -0.88
C PRO A 71 -2.85 12.96 -0.48
N TYR A 72 -2.08 12.25 -1.28
CA TYR A 72 -0.64 12.04 -1.17
C TYR A 72 0.07 12.60 -2.40
N ALA A 73 1.27 13.15 -2.21
CA ALA A 73 2.05 13.74 -3.30
C ALA A 73 2.74 12.69 -4.17
N TRP A 74 3.08 11.54 -3.59
CA TRP A 74 3.86 10.49 -4.22
C TRP A 74 3.14 9.14 -4.16
N ARG A 75 3.17 8.43 -5.30
CA ARG A 75 2.64 7.06 -5.43
C ARG A 75 3.60 6.19 -6.23
N LEU A 76 3.78 4.95 -5.80
CA LEU A 76 4.36 3.87 -6.59
C LEU A 76 3.24 3.11 -7.28
N VAL A 77 3.38 2.90 -8.58
CA VAL A 77 2.50 2.06 -9.39
C VAL A 77 3.33 0.89 -9.90
N PHE A 78 2.88 -0.32 -9.58
CA PHE A 78 3.53 -1.56 -9.98
C PHE A 78 2.84 -2.15 -11.22
N ASP A 79 3.60 -2.81 -12.08
CA ASP A 79 3.07 -3.61 -13.18
C ASP A 79 2.24 -4.82 -12.71
N SER A 80 2.58 -5.33 -11.53
CA SER A 80 1.99 -6.48 -10.85
C SER A 80 1.95 -6.21 -9.35
N SER A 81 1.05 -6.86 -8.62
CA SER A 81 0.97 -6.62 -7.17
C SER A 81 2.32 -6.93 -6.49
N PRO A 82 2.85 -6.04 -5.63
CA PRO A 82 4.02 -6.36 -4.84
C PRO A 82 3.73 -7.42 -3.77
N TYR A 83 2.44 -7.63 -3.45
CA TYR A 83 1.99 -8.73 -2.60
C TYR A 83 1.90 -10.04 -3.37
N LEU A 84 2.16 -11.12 -2.67
CA LEU A 84 2.12 -12.48 -3.19
C LEU A 84 0.72 -12.83 -3.73
N PRO A 85 0.63 -13.58 -4.84
CA PRO A 85 -0.64 -14.04 -5.40
C PRO A 85 -1.36 -15.00 -4.44
N ARG A 86 -2.69 -15.11 -4.56
CA ARG A 86 -3.55 -15.83 -3.61
C ARG A 86 -3.11 -17.28 -3.35
N GLU A 87 -2.59 -17.94 -4.37
CA GLU A 87 -2.14 -19.34 -4.34
C GLU A 87 -0.90 -19.54 -3.46
N GLU A 88 -0.14 -18.48 -3.21
CA GLU A 88 1.07 -18.52 -2.40
C GLU A 88 0.81 -18.30 -0.91
N TRP A 89 -0.44 -18.00 -0.52
CA TRP A 89 -0.87 -17.88 0.88
C TRP A 89 -1.46 -19.19 1.39
N THR A 90 -1.14 -19.53 2.63
CA THR A 90 -1.75 -20.66 3.34
C THR A 90 -3.00 -20.23 4.10
N MET A 91 -3.81 -21.22 4.48
CA MET A 91 -5.01 -21.04 5.29
C MET A 91 -4.74 -20.62 6.73
N ALA A 92 -3.47 -20.53 7.15
CA ALA A 92 -3.11 -20.17 8.53
C ALA A 92 -3.52 -18.75 8.93
N TRP A 93 -3.80 -17.87 7.96
CA TRP A 93 -4.31 -16.51 8.17
C TRP A 93 -5.84 -16.42 8.25
N GLY A 94 -6.55 -17.51 7.96
CA GLY A 94 -8.01 -17.51 7.83
C GLY A 94 -8.46 -17.01 6.46
N GLU A 95 -9.27 -17.83 5.77
CA GLU A 95 -9.71 -17.59 4.39
C GLU A 95 -10.44 -16.24 4.24
N ALA A 96 -11.34 -15.95 5.18
CA ALA A 96 -12.19 -14.75 5.15
C ALA A 96 -11.38 -13.44 5.17
N VAL A 97 -10.26 -13.39 5.89
CA VAL A 97 -9.44 -12.17 5.99
C VAL A 97 -8.64 -11.94 4.71
N LEU A 98 -8.08 -13.00 4.13
CA LEU A 98 -7.33 -12.89 2.87
C LEU A 98 -8.23 -12.47 1.72
N ASP A 99 -9.40 -13.11 1.60
CA ASP A 99 -10.34 -12.87 0.51
C ASP A 99 -11.08 -11.54 0.64
N GLU A 100 -11.23 -10.98 1.85
CA GLU A 100 -11.73 -9.61 2.01
C GLU A 100 -10.68 -8.55 1.63
N GLN A 101 -9.41 -8.79 1.98
CA GLN A 101 -8.36 -7.79 1.78
C GLN A 101 -7.82 -7.74 0.36
N ARG A 102 -7.83 -8.89 -0.35
CA ARG A 102 -7.39 -9.05 -1.75
C ARG A 102 -6.07 -8.34 -2.04
N PHE A 103 -5.08 -8.55 -1.16
CA PHE A 103 -3.80 -7.86 -1.23
C PHE A 103 -3.11 -8.02 -2.60
N TRP A 104 -3.26 -9.19 -3.22
CA TRP A 104 -2.71 -9.52 -4.55
C TRP A 104 -3.28 -8.69 -5.71
N GLU A 105 -4.31 -7.88 -5.48
CA GLU A 105 -4.87 -6.97 -6.48
C GLU A 105 -4.38 -5.53 -6.32
N ARG A 106 -3.61 -5.26 -5.25
CA ARG A 106 -3.10 -3.93 -4.97
C ARG A 106 -1.85 -3.69 -5.79
N THR A 107 -1.87 -2.70 -6.65
CA THR A 107 -0.73 -2.31 -7.50
C THR A 107 -0.26 -0.90 -7.22
N GLU A 108 -0.91 -0.20 -6.29
CA GLU A 108 -0.65 1.21 -6.01
C GLU A 108 -0.39 1.45 -4.53
N LEU A 109 0.76 2.07 -4.22
CA LEU A 109 1.16 2.40 -2.85
C LEU A 109 1.46 3.90 -2.75
N CYS A 110 0.78 4.59 -1.83
CA CYS A 110 1.06 6.00 -1.54
C CYS A 110 2.12 6.13 -0.44
N ALA A 111 3.00 7.13 -0.56
CA ALA A 111 4.05 7.36 0.43
C ALA A 111 3.46 8.09 1.66
N GLN A 112 3.46 7.45 2.82
CA GLN A 112 2.88 7.98 4.07
C GLN A 112 3.40 9.37 4.43
N GLY A 113 4.71 9.62 4.27
CA GLY A 113 5.35 10.91 4.56
C GLY A 113 5.05 12.04 3.55
N SER A 114 4.20 11.80 2.56
CA SER A 114 3.87 12.75 1.49
C SER A 114 2.43 13.27 1.52
N GLN A 115 1.75 13.12 2.66
CA GLN A 115 0.37 13.54 2.83
C GLN A 115 0.21 15.05 2.56
N LEU A 116 -0.77 15.38 1.72
CA LEU A 116 -1.11 16.73 1.31
C LEU A 116 -2.35 17.24 2.07
N PRO A 117 -2.53 18.58 2.14
CA PRO A 117 -3.77 19.17 2.62
C PRO A 117 -4.96 18.73 1.76
N ARG A 118 -6.13 18.55 2.40
CA ARG A 118 -7.39 18.32 1.70
C ARG A 118 -7.74 19.57 0.89
N GLU A 119 -8.29 19.37 -0.30
CA GLU A 119 -9.01 20.43 -1.00
C GLU A 119 -10.37 20.61 -0.32
N GLY A 120 -10.82 21.87 -0.14
CA GLY A 120 -12.14 22.16 0.42
C GLY A 120 -12.32 21.91 1.92
N GLY A 121 -11.31 22.20 2.75
CA GLY A 121 -11.55 22.35 4.20
C GLY A 121 -12.32 23.64 4.50
N LEU A 122 -13.07 23.68 5.61
CA LEU A 122 -13.82 24.87 6.06
C LEU A 122 -12.98 26.17 5.98
N TRP A 123 -11.69 26.06 6.28
CA TRP A 123 -10.73 27.17 6.17
C TRP A 123 -10.42 27.62 4.74
N ASN A 124 -10.37 26.71 3.77
CA ASN A 124 -10.20 27.06 2.35
C ASN A 124 -11.49 27.65 1.76
N ASP A 125 -12.65 27.17 2.21
CA ASP A 125 -13.95 27.75 1.82
C ASP A 125 -14.16 29.14 2.43
N ILE A 126 -13.79 29.32 3.71
CA ILE A 126 -13.77 30.64 4.37
C ILE A 126 -12.78 31.59 3.66
N LYS A 127 -11.59 31.12 3.26
CA LYS A 127 -10.61 31.93 2.51
C LYS A 127 -11.16 32.36 1.15
N ARG A 128 -11.78 31.46 0.38
CA ARG A 128 -12.45 31.79 -0.88
C ARG A 128 -13.61 32.77 -0.67
N TRP A 129 -14.41 32.59 0.38
CA TRP A 129 -15.49 33.52 0.73
C TRP A 129 -14.97 34.91 1.11
N LEU A 130 -13.82 34.99 1.78
CA LEU A 130 -13.12 36.23 2.12
C LEU A 130 -12.30 36.83 0.96
N GLY A 131 -12.37 36.26 -0.25
CA GLY A 131 -11.69 36.80 -1.43
C GLY A 131 -10.17 36.59 -1.47
N TYR A 132 -9.63 35.71 -0.61
CA TYR A 132 -8.25 35.24 -0.74
C TYR A 132 -8.18 34.15 -1.83
N PRO A 133 -7.08 34.08 -2.59
CA PRO A 133 -6.88 33.03 -3.60
C PRO A 133 -6.88 31.62 -2.99
#